data_AF-E9I6V2-F1
#
_entry.id   AF-E9I6V2-F1
#
_cell.length_a   1.000
_cell.length_b   1.000
_cell.length_c   1.000
_cell.angle_alpha   90.00
_cell.angle_beta   90.00
_cell.angle_gamma   90.00
#
_symmetry.space_group_name_H-M   'P 1'
#
loop_
_entity.id
_entity.type
_entity.pdbx_description
1 polymer ?
#
loop_
_entity_poly.entity_id
_entity_poly.type
_entity_poly.pdbx_seq_one_letter_code
_entity_poly.pdbx_strand_id
1 'polypeptide(L)'
;CTTASTKTAESTITLLACAMRFAAWLLLLGVLSSSARAETPPPDTRVRTVVMGIAPRRGVKDKTLALALSDVLLATYARDTTRLVIGPDDIRRALEWESSRQQAGCDDSKCLAEVGSALDASRIVSGALDAVGNVIIFSLSEIDAKTLEPVARVQEEVSKDEAALLDATRRLSTELLKAAHTAGPKAPRVSARGTGGIDIGSDPRGAAVFVDGIESGVTPTSVNNLAAGRHAVVLKRDGYVNAELDAPVSEGGTTK
;
A
#
# COMPACT_ATOMS: atom_id res chain seq x y z
N CYS A 1 54.42 -44.64 4.61
CA CYS A 1 54.00 -45.89 5.29
C CYS A 1 53.03 -46.60 4.34
N THR A 2 53.36 -47.68 3.65
CA THR A 2 54.27 -48.81 3.92
C THR A 2 54.84 -49.32 2.57
N THR A 3 56.14 -49.70 2.58
CA THR A 3 56.89 -50.51 1.59
C THR A 3 56.83 -50.08 0.10
N ALA A 4 57.78 -49.32 -0.45
CA ALA A 4 59.16 -49.70 -0.81
C ALA A 4 59.28 -51.05 -1.54
N SER A 5 59.63 -51.03 -2.84
CA SER A 5 60.91 -51.58 -3.33
C SER A 5 60.90 -51.80 -4.85
N THR A 6 61.78 -51.06 -5.54
CA THR A 6 62.64 -51.50 -6.66
C THR A 6 61.99 -52.07 -7.93
N LYS A 7 62.12 -51.36 -9.06
CA LYS A 7 63.29 -51.51 -9.95
C LYS A 7 63.24 -50.53 -11.12
N THR A 8 64.42 -50.00 -11.38
CA THR A 8 64.84 -49.08 -12.43
C THR A 8 64.74 -49.70 -13.83
N ALA A 9 64.32 -48.82 -14.76
CA ALA A 9 64.92 -48.57 -16.07
C ALA A 9 65.04 -49.73 -17.07
N GLU A 10 64.14 -49.71 -18.06
CA GLU A 10 64.27 -50.11 -19.46
C GLU A 10 62.84 -49.99 -20.04
N SER A 11 62.48 -49.33 -21.13
CA SER A 11 63.20 -48.65 -22.19
C SER A 11 62.16 -47.80 -22.96
N THR A 12 62.20 -46.49 -22.75
CA THR A 12 62.26 -45.38 -23.73
C THR A 12 61.57 -45.40 -25.11
N ILE A 13 60.76 -46.38 -25.51
CA ILE A 13 60.19 -46.44 -26.88
C ILE A 13 58.68 -46.16 -26.93
N THR A 14 58.01 -45.99 -25.79
CA THR A 14 56.56 -45.79 -25.70
C THR A 14 56.14 -44.36 -25.37
N LEU A 15 56.98 -43.35 -25.65
CA LEU A 15 56.68 -41.95 -25.33
C LEU A 15 56.29 -41.09 -26.55
N LEU A 16 56.46 -41.57 -27.79
CA LEU A 16 56.07 -40.81 -28.99
C LEU A 16 54.68 -41.15 -29.58
N ALA A 17 54.05 -42.25 -29.16
CA ALA A 17 52.75 -42.67 -29.71
C ALA A 17 51.52 -42.15 -28.94
N CYS A 18 51.70 -41.57 -27.75
CA CYS A 18 50.58 -41.08 -26.93
C CYS A 18 50.26 -39.59 -27.16
N ALA A 19 51.23 -38.78 -27.58
CA ALA A 19 51.06 -37.33 -27.74
C ALA A 19 50.26 -36.92 -28.99
N MET A 20 50.17 -37.78 -30.02
CA MET A 20 49.55 -37.40 -31.32
C MET A 20 48.07 -37.79 -31.48
N ARG A 21 47.45 -38.50 -30.51
CA ARG A 21 46.01 -38.84 -30.56
C ARG A 21 45.11 -37.92 -29.73
N PHE A 22 45.68 -37.07 -28.88
CA PHE A 22 44.92 -36.12 -28.06
C PHE A 22 44.63 -34.78 -28.75
N ALA A 23 45.45 -34.37 -29.74
CA ALA A 23 45.27 -33.08 -30.43
C ALA A 23 44.12 -33.06 -31.46
N ALA A 24 43.72 -34.22 -31.99
CA ALA A 24 42.67 -34.30 -33.03
C ALA A 24 41.24 -34.41 -32.47
N TRP A 25 41.06 -34.75 -31.19
CA TRP A 25 39.73 -34.84 -30.55
C TRP A 25 39.31 -33.53 -29.86
N LEU A 26 40.22 -32.57 -29.71
CA LEU A 26 39.97 -31.25 -29.12
C LEU A 26 39.56 -30.17 -30.13
N LEU A 27 39.61 -30.46 -31.44
CA LEU A 27 39.29 -29.49 -32.51
C LEU A 27 37.91 -29.72 -33.19
N LEU A 28 37.13 -30.72 -32.75
CA LEU A 28 35.83 -31.07 -33.34
C LEU A 28 34.62 -30.90 -32.40
N LEU A 29 34.82 -30.44 -31.16
CA LEU A 29 33.77 -29.90 -30.28
C LEU A 29 33.65 -28.38 -30.48
N GLY A 30 33.63 -27.98 -31.76
CA GLY A 30 33.35 -26.62 -32.17
C GLY A 30 31.96 -26.21 -31.70
N VAL A 31 31.94 -25.26 -30.76
CA VAL A 31 30.99 -24.14 -30.73
C VAL A 31 29.52 -24.54 -30.86
N LEU A 32 28.97 -25.23 -29.85
CA LEU A 32 27.59 -24.96 -29.44
C LEU A 32 27.63 -23.85 -28.39
N SER A 33 27.94 -22.64 -28.84
CA SER A 33 27.52 -21.43 -28.12
C SER A 33 26.00 -21.39 -28.18
N SER A 34 25.34 -22.11 -27.26
CA SER A 34 23.94 -21.84 -26.91
C SER A 34 23.91 -20.42 -26.36
N SER A 35 23.70 -19.45 -27.27
CA SER A 35 23.17 -18.15 -26.91
C SER A 35 21.77 -18.39 -26.38
N ALA A 36 21.67 -18.76 -25.10
CA ALA A 36 20.47 -18.61 -24.32
C ALA A 36 20.11 -17.13 -24.42
N ARG A 37 19.16 -16.82 -25.30
CA ARG A 37 18.53 -15.51 -25.37
C ARG A 37 18.01 -15.27 -23.95
N ALA A 38 18.52 -14.26 -23.26
CA ALA A 38 17.89 -13.78 -22.04
C ALA A 38 16.51 -13.26 -22.47
N GLU A 39 15.51 -14.13 -22.40
CA GLU A 39 14.13 -13.78 -22.65
C GLU A 39 13.75 -12.84 -21.51
N THR A 40 13.66 -11.55 -21.81
CA THR A 40 13.30 -10.53 -20.81
C THR A 40 11.99 -10.96 -20.18
N PRO A 41 11.91 -11.10 -18.84
CA PRO A 41 10.70 -11.53 -18.19
C PRO A 41 9.55 -10.59 -18.59
N PRO A 42 8.34 -11.13 -18.84
CA PRO A 42 7.21 -10.31 -19.25
C PRO A 42 6.98 -9.21 -18.20
N PRO A 43 6.54 -8.01 -18.64
CA PRO A 43 6.32 -6.89 -17.73
C PRO A 43 5.30 -7.28 -16.66
N ASP A 44 5.65 -7.03 -15.40
CA ASP A 44 4.80 -7.36 -14.25
C ASP A 44 3.55 -6.49 -14.26
N THR A 45 2.41 -7.10 -14.58
CA THR A 45 1.10 -6.44 -14.69
C THR A 45 0.39 -6.30 -13.34
N ARG A 46 0.99 -6.81 -12.25
CA ARG A 46 0.38 -6.76 -10.91
C ARG A 46 0.32 -5.34 -10.38
N VAL A 47 -0.73 -5.06 -9.60
CA VAL A 47 -0.89 -3.76 -8.94
C VAL A 47 0.09 -3.66 -7.77
N ARG A 48 1.09 -2.78 -7.88
CA ARG A 48 2.02 -2.51 -6.78
C ARG A 48 1.27 -1.88 -5.61
N THR A 49 1.20 -2.63 -4.51
CA THR A 49 0.43 -2.28 -3.31
C THR A 49 1.37 -2.24 -2.11
N VAL A 50 1.51 -1.08 -1.49
CA VAL A 50 2.25 -0.94 -0.23
C VAL A 50 1.30 -1.13 0.93
N VAL A 51 1.66 -1.99 1.89
CA VAL A 51 0.92 -2.17 3.14
C VAL A 51 1.72 -1.51 4.25
N MET A 52 1.22 -0.37 4.75
CA MET A 52 1.86 0.37 5.84
C MET A 52 1.65 -0.27 7.22
N GLY A 53 0.68 -1.18 7.32
CA GLY A 53 0.26 -1.81 8.57
C GLY A 53 -0.85 -1.03 9.27
N ILE A 54 -1.07 -1.38 10.53
CA ILE A 54 -2.14 -0.88 11.38
C ILE A 54 -1.52 -0.06 12.51
N ALA A 55 -1.89 1.22 12.57
CA ALA A 55 -1.38 2.13 13.58
C ALA A 55 -2.30 2.16 14.83
N PRO A 56 -1.77 2.00 16.05
CA PRO A 56 -2.52 2.30 17.26
C PRO A 56 -2.67 3.82 17.38
N ARG A 57 -3.91 4.31 17.45
CA ARG A 57 -4.22 5.73 17.65
C ARG A 57 -4.72 5.98 19.08
N ARG A 58 -5.83 6.69 19.25
CA ARG A 58 -6.27 7.17 20.56
C ARG A 58 -6.63 6.00 21.47
N GLY A 59 -6.12 6.01 22.70
CA GLY A 59 -6.51 5.08 23.75
C GLY A 59 -6.03 3.62 23.59
N VAL A 60 -5.26 3.30 22.54
CA VAL A 60 -4.67 1.97 22.35
C VAL A 60 -3.27 1.94 22.98
N LYS A 61 -3.12 1.15 24.06
CA LYS A 61 -1.84 1.04 24.80
C LYS A 61 -0.91 0.00 24.22
N ASP A 62 -1.47 -1.07 23.65
CA ASP A 62 -0.71 -2.19 23.14
C ASP A 62 -0.26 -1.93 21.69
N LYS A 63 1.03 -1.61 21.54
CA LYS A 63 1.65 -1.44 20.22
C LYS A 63 2.03 -2.79 19.60
N THR A 64 2.30 -3.80 20.41
CA THR A 64 2.68 -5.15 19.96
C THR A 64 1.51 -5.81 19.26
N LEU A 65 0.31 -5.65 19.81
CA LEU A 65 -0.92 -6.10 19.18
C LEU A 65 -1.11 -5.48 17.79
N ALA A 66 -0.90 -4.17 17.65
CA ALA A 66 -1.03 -3.50 16.36
C ALA A 66 -0.03 -4.02 15.31
N LEU A 67 1.19 -4.37 15.72
CA LEU A 67 2.17 -5.04 14.85
C LEU A 67 1.70 -6.43 14.42
N ALA A 68 1.21 -7.26 15.35
CA ALA A 68 0.71 -8.59 15.02
C ALA A 68 -0.49 -8.54 14.05
N LEU A 69 -1.40 -7.58 14.24
CA LEU A 69 -2.51 -7.35 13.29
C LEU A 69 -2.00 -6.88 11.94
N SER A 70 -0.92 -6.07 11.91
CA SER A 70 -0.28 -5.63 10.66
C SER A 70 0.29 -6.81 9.86
N ASP A 71 0.89 -7.78 10.55
CA ASP A 71 1.39 -9.01 9.91
C ASP A 71 0.26 -9.84 9.31
N VAL A 72 -0.88 -9.94 10.01
CA VAL A 72 -2.08 -10.61 9.48
C VAL A 72 -2.63 -9.87 8.25
N LEU A 73 -2.65 -8.54 8.27
CA LEU A 73 -3.07 -7.72 7.14
C LEU A 73 -2.14 -7.95 5.93
N LEU A 74 -0.82 -7.86 6.14
CA LEU A 74 0.19 -8.09 5.11
C LEU A 74 0.07 -9.50 4.52
N ALA A 75 -0.04 -10.53 5.37
CA ALA A 75 -0.18 -11.92 4.95
C ALA A 75 -1.47 -12.17 4.17
N THR A 76 -2.55 -11.43 4.48
CA THR A 76 -3.81 -11.54 3.72
C THR A 76 -3.66 -10.94 2.33
N TYR A 77 -3.08 -9.74 2.22
CA TYR A 77 -2.84 -9.10 0.94
C TYR A 77 -1.82 -9.87 0.08
N ALA A 78 -0.79 -10.45 0.68
CA ALA A 78 0.23 -11.21 -0.03
C ALA A 78 -0.31 -12.49 -0.69
N ARG A 79 -1.50 -12.97 -0.30
CA ARG A 79 -2.17 -14.11 -0.95
C ARG A 79 -2.86 -13.74 -2.26
N ASP A 80 -3.07 -12.45 -2.51
CA ASP A 80 -3.67 -11.96 -3.75
C ASP A 80 -2.62 -11.94 -4.88
N THR A 81 -2.76 -12.85 -5.84
CA THR A 81 -1.83 -12.99 -6.97
C THR A 81 -1.92 -11.84 -7.97
N THR A 82 -2.95 -10.99 -7.89
CA THR A 82 -3.12 -9.83 -8.76
C THR A 82 -2.30 -8.62 -8.32
N ARG A 83 -1.67 -8.70 -7.13
CA ARG A 83 -0.94 -7.60 -6.50
C ARG A 83 0.53 -7.96 -6.26
N LEU A 84 1.39 -6.94 -6.39
CA LEU A 84 2.75 -7.01 -5.88
C LEU A 84 2.75 -6.28 -4.55
N VAL A 85 2.73 -7.03 -3.45
CA VAL A 85 2.62 -6.49 -2.10
C VAL A 85 3.99 -6.16 -1.54
N ILE A 86 4.15 -4.94 -1.06
CA ILE A 86 5.38 -4.42 -0.46
C ILE A 86 5.07 -4.08 1.00
N GLY A 87 5.69 -4.82 1.92
CA GLY A 87 5.54 -4.60 3.36
C GLY A 87 6.62 -3.68 3.94
N PRO A 88 6.49 -3.31 5.23
CA PRO A 88 7.46 -2.46 5.92
C PRO A 88 8.87 -3.08 5.97
N ASP A 89 8.97 -4.41 6.03
CA ASP A 89 10.26 -5.11 5.99
C ASP A 89 10.89 -5.10 4.60
N ASP A 90 10.10 -5.12 3.53
CA ASP A 90 10.61 -4.96 2.16
C ASP A 90 11.17 -3.57 1.95
N ILE A 91 10.46 -2.55 2.44
CA ILE A 91 10.89 -1.15 2.43
C ILE A 91 12.20 -1.02 3.22
N ARG A 92 12.27 -1.59 4.42
CA ARG A 92 13.49 -1.53 5.23
C ARG A 92 14.66 -2.18 4.51
N ARG A 93 14.48 -3.38 3.95
CA ARG A 93 15.52 -4.08 3.17
C ARG A 93 15.96 -3.29 1.94
N ALA A 94 15.02 -2.62 1.25
CA ALA A 94 15.34 -1.77 0.11
C ALA A 94 16.18 -0.56 0.53
N LEU A 95 15.83 0.09 1.64
CA LEU A 95 16.59 1.22 2.20
C LEU A 95 17.96 0.80 2.75
N GLU A 96 18.09 -0.40 3.33
CA GLU A 96 19.36 -0.97 3.80
C GLU A 96 20.34 -1.24 2.63
N TRP A 97 19.82 -1.58 1.44
CA TRP A 97 20.62 -1.77 0.22
C TRP A 97 21.26 -0.47 -0.28
N GLU A 98 20.57 0.67 -0.12
CA GLU A 98 21.11 2.00 -0.44
C GLU A 98 22.21 2.42 0.55
N SER A 99 22.02 2.16 1.86
CA SER A 99 23.03 2.42 2.90
C SER A 99 24.32 1.59 2.72
N SER A 100 24.24 0.40 2.11
CA SER A 100 25.41 -0.45 1.84
C SER A 100 26.24 0.06 0.65
N ARG A 101 25.62 0.75 -0.32
CA ARG A 101 26.34 1.46 -1.40
C ARG A 101 26.94 2.79 -0.96
N GLN A 102 26.43 3.40 0.10
CA GLN A 102 26.96 4.67 0.65
C GLN A 102 28.40 4.55 1.20
N GLN A 103 28.92 3.35 1.46
CA GLN A 103 30.36 3.19 1.76
C GLN A 103 31.27 3.38 0.53
N ALA A 104 30.70 3.41 -0.69
CA ALA A 104 31.41 3.73 -1.92
C ALA A 104 30.95 5.09 -2.47
N GLY A 105 31.32 6.16 -1.76
CA GLY A 105 31.49 7.52 -2.27
C GLY A 105 30.39 8.06 -3.20
N CYS A 106 29.41 8.75 -2.64
CA CYS A 106 28.58 9.69 -3.37
C CYS A 106 28.42 10.96 -2.52
N ASP A 107 29.28 11.94 -2.79
CA ASP A 107 29.06 13.33 -2.42
C ASP A 107 28.32 13.98 -3.58
N ASP A 108 27.01 14.18 -3.42
CA ASP A 108 26.32 15.40 -3.81
C ASP A 108 24.81 15.29 -3.59
N SER A 109 24.25 16.44 -3.23
CA SER A 109 22.87 16.77 -2.84
C SER A 109 21.71 16.36 -3.79
N LYS A 110 21.96 15.52 -4.80
CA LYS A 110 20.93 14.92 -5.67
C LYS A 110 20.44 13.54 -5.20
N CYS A 111 21.09 12.91 -4.24
CA CYS A 111 20.73 11.54 -3.80
C CYS A 111 19.45 11.47 -2.93
N LEU A 112 18.96 12.59 -2.39
CA LEU A 112 17.79 12.58 -1.49
C LEU A 112 16.45 12.87 -2.18
N ALA A 113 16.46 13.44 -3.38
CA ALA A 113 15.22 13.77 -4.09
C ALA A 113 14.57 12.56 -4.79
N GLU A 114 15.29 11.44 -4.94
CA GLU A 114 14.81 10.24 -5.66
C GLU A 114 14.19 9.17 -4.74
N VAL A 115 14.40 9.25 -3.42
CA VAL A 115 13.91 8.25 -2.44
C VAL A 115 12.37 8.24 -2.36
N GLY A 116 11.71 9.38 -2.62
CA GLY A 116 10.25 9.48 -2.59
C GLY A 116 9.53 8.83 -3.78
N SER A 117 10.22 8.69 -4.91
CA SER A 117 9.72 8.04 -6.13
C SER A 117 9.94 6.51 -6.12
N ALA A 118 10.67 6.00 -5.12
CA ALA A 118 11.32 4.68 -5.16
C ALA A 118 10.39 3.48 -4.93
N LEU A 119 9.18 3.65 -4.38
CA LEU A 119 8.28 2.51 -4.14
C LEU A 119 7.39 2.17 -5.34
N ASP A 120 7.30 3.04 -6.38
CA ASP A 120 6.43 2.90 -7.56
C ASP A 120 5.03 2.33 -7.23
N ALA A 121 4.52 2.67 -6.04
CA ALA A 121 3.31 2.08 -5.50
C ALA A 121 2.11 2.73 -6.18
N SER A 122 1.17 1.93 -6.63
CA SER A 122 -0.10 2.43 -7.18
C SER A 122 -1.22 2.42 -6.13
N ARG A 123 -1.08 1.61 -5.09
CA ARG A 123 -2.03 1.48 -3.98
C ARG A 123 -1.30 1.50 -2.65
N ILE A 124 -1.90 2.14 -1.65
CA ILE A 124 -1.41 2.19 -0.27
C ILE A 124 -2.52 1.69 0.65
N VAL A 125 -2.22 0.67 1.44
CA VAL A 125 -3.15 0.09 2.41
C VAL A 125 -2.67 0.46 3.81
N SER A 126 -3.56 1.03 4.60
CA SER A 126 -3.28 1.41 5.98
C SER A 126 -4.48 1.15 6.88
N GLY A 127 -4.19 0.82 8.13
CA GLY A 127 -5.20 0.63 9.16
C GLY A 127 -4.96 1.50 10.38
N ALA A 128 -6.02 1.67 11.17
CA ALA A 128 -5.95 2.37 12.44
C ALA A 128 -6.90 1.76 13.48
N LEU A 129 -6.46 1.81 14.73
CA LEU A 129 -7.24 1.39 15.90
C LEU A 129 -7.47 2.58 16.82
N ASP A 130 -8.73 2.89 17.11
CA ASP A 130 -9.12 3.94 18.06
C ASP A 130 -9.96 3.33 19.19
N ALA A 131 -9.45 3.35 20.41
CA ALA A 131 -10.18 2.87 21.57
C ALA A 131 -11.20 3.91 22.05
N VAL A 132 -12.46 3.48 22.18
CA VAL A 132 -13.58 4.28 22.71
C VAL A 132 -14.32 3.45 23.75
N GLY A 133 -14.27 3.88 25.02
CA GLY A 133 -14.87 3.11 26.10
C GLY A 133 -14.29 1.70 26.19
N ASN A 134 -15.13 0.68 25.94
CA ASN A 134 -14.73 -0.74 25.95
C ASN A 134 -14.63 -1.38 24.55
N VAL A 135 -14.76 -0.60 23.48
CA VAL A 135 -14.62 -1.06 22.10
C VAL A 135 -13.45 -0.37 21.42
N ILE A 136 -13.00 -0.95 20.32
CA ILE A 136 -12.03 -0.38 19.39
C ILE A 136 -12.74 -0.16 18.06
N ILE A 137 -12.69 1.07 17.58
CA ILE A 137 -13.05 1.39 16.20
C ILE A 137 -11.85 1.01 15.35
N PHE A 138 -12.02 -0.05 14.55
CA PHE A 138 -10.99 -0.54 13.65
C PHE A 138 -11.35 -0.12 12.23
N SER A 139 -10.52 0.74 11.64
CA SER A 139 -10.67 1.18 10.25
C SER A 139 -9.52 0.67 9.38
N LEU A 140 -9.85 0.18 8.19
CA LEU A 140 -8.89 -0.10 7.12
C LEU A 140 -9.21 0.77 5.91
N SER A 141 -8.17 1.23 5.21
CA SER A 141 -8.31 2.03 4.00
C SER A 141 -7.29 1.64 2.95
N GLU A 142 -7.73 1.62 1.70
CA GLU A 142 -6.88 1.54 0.52
C GLU A 142 -6.96 2.87 -0.23
N ILE A 143 -5.80 3.44 -0.52
CA ILE A 143 -5.61 4.78 -1.07
C ILE A 143 -4.89 4.65 -2.41
N ASP A 144 -5.32 5.41 -3.41
CA ASP A 144 -4.60 5.57 -4.67
C ASP A 144 -3.39 6.47 -4.42
N ALA A 145 -2.18 5.94 -4.66
CA ALA A 145 -0.95 6.67 -4.35
C ALA A 145 -0.75 7.93 -5.23
N LYS A 146 -1.40 8.00 -6.39
CA LYS A 146 -1.25 9.11 -7.34
C LYS A 146 -2.21 10.25 -7.01
N THR A 147 -3.45 9.94 -6.67
CA THR A 147 -4.47 10.96 -6.34
C THR A 147 -4.57 11.24 -4.85
N LEU A 148 -4.00 10.38 -4.00
CA LEU A 148 -4.15 10.38 -2.55
C LEU A 148 -5.61 10.24 -2.08
N GLU A 149 -6.47 9.73 -2.95
CA GLU A 149 -7.87 9.49 -2.65
C GLU A 149 -8.10 8.04 -2.18
N PRO A 150 -9.04 7.82 -1.25
CA PRO A 150 -9.46 6.48 -0.89
C PRO A 150 -10.13 5.75 -2.06
N VAL A 151 -9.56 4.62 -2.43
CA VAL A 151 -10.22 3.65 -3.32
C VAL A 151 -11.33 2.93 -2.56
N ALA A 152 -11.08 2.53 -1.33
CA ALA A 152 -12.06 1.89 -0.46
C ALA A 152 -11.71 2.11 1.02
N ARG A 153 -12.73 2.10 1.87
CA ARG A 153 -12.59 2.11 3.33
C ARG A 153 -13.62 1.20 3.96
N VAL A 154 -13.23 0.50 5.00
CA VAL A 154 -14.11 -0.32 5.84
C VAL A 154 -13.84 0.00 7.30
N GLN A 155 -14.86 -0.11 8.13
CA GLN A 155 -14.75 0.14 9.56
C GLN A 155 -15.70 -0.78 10.33
N GLU A 156 -15.29 -1.18 11.52
CA GLU A 156 -16.10 -1.96 12.44
C GLU A 156 -15.77 -1.60 13.89
N GLU A 157 -16.77 -1.70 14.77
CA GLU A 157 -16.58 -1.64 16.21
C GLU A 157 -16.32 -3.05 16.75
N VAL A 158 -15.14 -3.26 17.32
CA VAL A 158 -14.68 -4.57 17.78
C VAL A 158 -14.44 -4.50 19.29
N SER A 159 -14.67 -5.60 20.00
CA SER A 159 -14.26 -5.68 21.40
C SER A 159 -12.73 -5.58 21.53
N LYS A 160 -12.23 -5.22 22.73
CA LYS A 160 -10.78 -5.17 23.02
C LYS A 160 -10.11 -6.53 23.13
N ASP A 161 -10.84 -7.61 22.85
CA ASP A 161 -10.31 -8.97 22.89
C ASP A 161 -9.37 -9.21 21.70
N GLU A 162 -8.23 -9.82 21.97
CA GLU A 162 -7.19 -10.05 20.95
C GLU A 162 -7.68 -11.00 19.84
N ALA A 163 -8.43 -12.06 20.21
CA ALA A 163 -8.98 -12.99 19.22
C ALA A 163 -10.04 -12.29 18.35
N ALA A 164 -10.90 -11.47 18.95
CA ALA A 164 -11.88 -10.67 18.23
C ALA A 164 -11.22 -9.70 17.23
N LEU A 165 -10.11 -9.06 17.60
CA LEU A 165 -9.35 -8.17 16.71
C LEU A 165 -8.65 -8.92 15.58
N LEU A 166 -8.10 -10.10 15.86
CA LEU A 166 -7.51 -10.97 14.83
C LEU A 166 -8.56 -11.42 13.80
N ASP A 167 -9.75 -11.81 14.26
CA ASP A 167 -10.84 -12.20 13.38
C ASP A 167 -11.40 -11.00 12.60
N ALA A 168 -11.54 -9.84 13.25
CA ALA A 168 -11.92 -8.60 12.57
C ALA A 168 -10.89 -8.20 11.50
N THR A 169 -9.59 -8.36 11.77
CA THR A 169 -8.54 -8.07 10.79
C THR A 169 -8.71 -8.90 9.53
N ARG A 170 -8.96 -10.22 9.67
CA ARG A 170 -9.18 -11.13 8.54
C ARG A 170 -10.45 -10.80 7.75
N ARG A 171 -11.54 -10.47 8.45
CA ARG A 171 -12.79 -10.09 7.79
C ARG A 171 -12.66 -8.77 7.05
N LEU A 172 -12.24 -7.71 7.75
CA LEU A 172 -12.12 -6.37 7.19
C LEU A 172 -11.09 -6.30 6.06
N SER A 173 -9.98 -7.05 6.13
CA SER A 173 -9.02 -7.10 5.02
C SER A 173 -9.62 -7.72 3.77
N THR A 174 -10.40 -8.79 3.91
CA THR A 174 -11.10 -9.45 2.80
C THR A 174 -12.21 -8.55 2.22
N GLU A 175 -12.95 -7.87 3.07
CA GLU A 175 -13.97 -6.91 2.65
C GLU A 175 -13.36 -5.71 1.93
N LEU A 176 -12.26 -5.16 2.47
CA LEU A 176 -11.53 -4.07 1.84
C LEU A 176 -10.98 -4.48 0.47
N LEU A 177 -10.40 -5.68 0.35
CA LEU A 177 -9.95 -6.23 -0.94
C LEU A 177 -11.12 -6.28 -1.93
N LYS A 178 -12.26 -6.86 -1.55
CA LYS A 178 -13.45 -6.93 -2.43
C LYS A 178 -13.95 -5.54 -2.81
N ALA A 179 -14.01 -4.62 -1.86
CA ALA A 179 -14.41 -3.24 -2.09
C ALA A 179 -13.45 -2.52 -3.06
N ALA A 180 -12.14 -2.68 -2.89
CA ALA A 180 -11.14 -2.06 -3.76
C ALA A 180 -11.16 -2.62 -5.19
N HIS A 181 -11.42 -3.92 -5.36
CA HIS A 181 -11.59 -4.53 -6.69
C HIS A 181 -12.83 -4.03 -7.42
N THR A 182 -13.92 -3.81 -6.69
CA THR A 182 -15.21 -3.36 -7.26
C THR A 182 -15.31 -1.85 -7.41
N ALA A 183 -14.52 -1.08 -6.65
CA ALA A 183 -14.55 0.38 -6.68
C ALA A 183 -14.04 0.96 -8.01
N GLY A 184 -13.17 0.27 -8.74
CA GLY A 184 -12.49 0.84 -9.91
C GLY A 184 -11.84 2.21 -9.58
N PRO A 185 -11.27 2.91 -10.57
CA PRO A 185 -10.75 4.25 -10.35
C PRO A 185 -11.89 5.29 -10.38
N LYS A 186 -12.86 5.27 -9.45
CA LYS A 186 -13.66 6.47 -9.11
C LYS A 186 -14.52 6.34 -7.83
N ALA A 187 -14.35 7.37 -6.99
CA ALA A 187 -15.20 7.92 -5.93
C ALA A 187 -15.26 7.18 -4.56
N PRO A 188 -15.10 7.92 -3.44
CA PRO A 188 -15.21 7.38 -2.10
C PRO A 188 -16.64 6.92 -1.83
N ARG A 189 -16.82 5.63 -1.57
CA ARG A 189 -18.01 5.14 -0.88
C ARG A 189 -17.79 5.35 0.61
N VAL A 190 -18.16 6.53 1.11
CA VAL A 190 -18.47 6.67 2.53
C VAL A 190 -19.78 5.91 2.75
N SER A 191 -19.71 4.87 3.59
CA SER A 191 -20.79 4.22 4.36
C SER A 191 -22.23 4.46 3.90
N ALA A 192 -22.93 3.37 3.58
CA ALA A 192 -24.34 3.30 3.16
C ALA A 192 -25.36 3.79 4.21
N ARG A 193 -25.30 5.07 4.59
CA ARG A 193 -26.49 5.85 4.93
C ARG A 193 -26.69 6.75 3.71
N GLY A 194 -27.77 6.56 2.96
CA GLY A 194 -27.89 7.17 1.65
C GLY A 194 -27.74 8.69 1.69
N THR A 195 -27.41 9.29 0.54
CA THR A 195 -27.13 10.72 0.48
C THR A 195 -28.43 11.55 0.49
N GLY A 196 -28.37 12.76 1.02
CA GLY A 196 -29.45 13.74 0.98
C GLY A 196 -28.95 15.11 0.52
N GLY A 197 -29.81 16.13 0.66
CA GLY A 197 -29.48 17.51 0.31
C GLY A 197 -29.87 18.51 1.39
N ILE A 198 -29.29 19.70 1.32
CA ILE A 198 -29.67 20.86 2.14
C ILE A 198 -29.93 22.05 1.20
N ASP A 199 -31.10 22.66 1.32
CA ASP A 199 -31.41 23.95 0.70
C ASP A 199 -31.08 25.06 1.68
N ILE A 200 -30.16 25.96 1.32
CA ILE A 200 -29.63 26.98 2.22
C ILE A 200 -30.00 28.37 1.68
N GLY A 201 -30.86 29.07 2.42
CA GLY A 201 -31.24 30.46 2.16
C GLY A 201 -30.70 31.41 3.24
N SER A 202 -30.49 32.66 2.88
CA SER A 202 -30.24 33.74 3.86
C SER A 202 -30.92 35.04 3.44
N ASP A 203 -31.21 35.88 4.43
CA ASP A 203 -31.64 37.26 4.26
C ASP A 203 -30.72 38.18 5.10
N PRO A 204 -29.85 39.01 4.49
CA PRO A 204 -29.71 39.25 3.05
C PRO A 204 -29.09 38.08 2.28
N ARG A 205 -29.41 37.99 0.98
CA ARG A 205 -28.83 37.00 0.05
C ARG A 205 -27.35 37.29 -0.23
N GLY A 206 -26.63 36.27 -0.69
CA GLY A 206 -25.22 36.36 -1.06
C GLY A 206 -24.28 36.21 0.14
N ALA A 207 -24.64 35.37 1.11
CA ALA A 207 -23.71 34.92 2.14
C ALA A 207 -22.93 33.70 1.62
N ALA A 208 -21.63 33.64 1.87
CA ALA A 208 -20.81 32.46 1.58
C ALA A 208 -21.21 31.32 2.51
N VAL A 209 -21.41 30.13 1.93
CA VAL A 209 -21.89 28.94 2.63
C VAL A 209 -20.75 27.94 2.75
N PHE A 210 -20.56 27.42 3.95
CA PHE A 210 -19.60 26.34 4.24
C PHE A 210 -20.35 25.17 4.87
N VAL A 211 -20.13 23.96 4.37
CA VAL A 211 -20.70 22.73 4.94
C VAL A 211 -19.54 21.83 5.38
N ASP A 212 -19.50 21.47 6.65
CA ASP A 212 -18.39 20.74 7.31
C ASP A 212 -17.00 21.39 7.07
N GLY A 213 -16.99 22.72 6.95
CA GLY A 213 -15.79 23.51 6.67
C GLY A 213 -15.42 23.64 5.18
N ILE A 214 -16.20 23.06 4.25
CA ILE A 214 -15.98 23.14 2.81
C ILE A 214 -16.90 24.19 2.18
N GLU A 215 -16.33 25.15 1.44
CA GLU A 215 -17.10 26.17 0.74
C GLU A 215 -18.00 25.55 -0.33
N SER A 216 -19.32 25.81 -0.21
CA SER A 216 -20.39 25.19 -0.99
C SER A 216 -21.20 26.21 -1.81
N GLY A 217 -20.65 27.43 -1.98
CA GLY A 217 -21.23 28.50 -2.80
C GLY A 217 -21.79 29.66 -1.99
N VAL A 218 -22.74 30.39 -2.57
CA VAL A 218 -23.38 31.56 -1.95
C VAL A 218 -24.89 31.42 -1.90
N THR A 219 -25.52 31.93 -0.84
CA THR A 219 -26.98 31.83 -0.67
C THR A 219 -27.77 32.66 -1.70
N PRO A 220 -28.93 32.18 -2.17
CA PRO A 220 -29.49 30.84 -1.94
C PRO A 220 -28.75 29.75 -2.75
N THR A 221 -28.39 28.64 -2.11
CA THR A 221 -27.73 27.49 -2.75
C THR A 221 -28.30 26.18 -2.23
N SER A 222 -28.23 25.13 -3.05
CA SER A 222 -28.61 23.77 -2.67
C SER A 222 -27.40 22.86 -2.75
N VAL A 223 -27.06 22.22 -1.63
CA VAL A 223 -25.92 21.30 -1.52
C VAL A 223 -26.47 19.88 -1.51
N ASN A 224 -26.18 19.13 -2.57
CA ASN A 224 -26.63 17.75 -2.74
C ASN A 224 -25.49 16.76 -2.49
N ASN A 225 -25.83 15.48 -2.34
CA ASN A 225 -24.87 14.39 -2.10
C ASN A 225 -24.15 14.48 -0.75
N LEU A 226 -24.78 15.09 0.25
CA LEU A 226 -24.29 15.05 1.62
C LEU A 226 -24.63 13.70 2.24
N ALA A 227 -23.70 13.15 3.03
CA ALA A 227 -23.94 11.88 3.72
C ALA A 227 -25.16 12.03 4.66
N ALA A 228 -26.00 11.00 4.83
CA ALA A 228 -27.04 11.10 5.85
C ALA A 228 -26.40 11.18 7.26
N GLY A 229 -26.69 12.26 7.99
CA GLY A 229 -25.98 12.63 9.21
C GLY A 229 -26.22 14.09 9.61
N ARG A 230 -25.56 14.54 10.69
CA ARG A 230 -25.54 15.96 11.07
C ARG A 230 -24.39 16.65 10.35
N HIS A 231 -24.69 17.75 9.69
CA HIS A 231 -23.71 18.58 8.99
C HIS A 231 -23.64 19.96 9.63
N ALA A 232 -22.42 20.46 9.82
CA ALA A 232 -22.21 21.81 10.34
C ALA A 232 -22.23 22.80 9.16
N VAL A 233 -23.24 23.67 9.14
CA VAL A 233 -23.42 24.71 8.11
C VAL A 233 -23.04 26.06 8.69
N VAL A 234 -22.09 26.74 8.05
CA VAL A 234 -21.65 28.08 8.44
C VAL A 234 -21.92 29.06 7.31
N LEU A 235 -22.61 30.16 7.61
CA LEU A 235 -22.84 31.26 6.67
C LEU A 235 -22.00 32.46 7.08
N LYS A 236 -21.27 33.03 6.12
CA LYS A 236 -20.42 34.21 6.32
C LYS A 236 -20.80 35.31 5.33
N ARG A 237 -20.91 36.53 5.82
CA ARG A 237 -21.12 37.71 4.98
C ARG A 237 -20.46 38.93 5.62
N ASP A 238 -19.79 39.73 4.81
CA ASP A 238 -19.11 40.94 5.28
C ASP A 238 -20.10 41.89 5.95
N GLY A 239 -19.74 42.34 7.16
CA GLY A 239 -20.58 43.20 7.99
C GLY A 239 -21.69 42.47 8.78
N TYR A 240 -21.74 41.14 8.73
CA TYR A 240 -22.68 40.32 9.49
C TYR A 240 -21.94 39.32 10.40
N VAL A 241 -22.57 38.92 11.49
CA VAL A 241 -22.07 37.86 12.37
C VAL A 241 -22.25 36.51 11.66
N ASN A 242 -21.26 35.63 11.76
CA ASN A 242 -21.36 34.28 11.19
C ASN A 242 -22.52 33.51 11.83
N ALA A 243 -23.35 32.88 11.01
CA ALA A 243 -24.38 31.97 11.48
C ALA A 243 -23.87 30.54 11.39
N GLU A 244 -23.95 29.78 12.49
CA GLU A 244 -23.60 28.36 12.55
C GLU A 244 -24.84 27.54 12.89
N LEU A 245 -25.13 26.54 12.06
CA LEU A 245 -26.33 25.72 12.11
C LEU A 245 -25.96 24.25 11.98
N ASP A 246 -26.54 23.39 12.79
CA ASP A 246 -26.46 21.94 12.59
C ASP A 246 -27.67 21.46 11.79
N ALA A 247 -27.45 21.05 10.55
CA ALA A 247 -28.49 20.54 9.67
C ALA A 247 -28.53 19.01 9.69
N PRO A 248 -29.65 18.37 10.08
CA PRO A 248 -29.82 16.93 9.93
C PRO A 248 -30.16 16.60 8.46
N VAL A 249 -29.34 15.79 7.81
CA VAL A 249 -29.57 15.27 6.46
C VAL A 249 -30.11 13.85 6.57
N SER A 250 -31.30 13.62 6.02
CA SER A 250 -31.91 12.29 5.91
C SER A 250 -31.60 11.69 4.54
N GLU A 251 -31.53 10.36 4.48
CA GLU A 251 -31.32 9.63 3.23
C GLU A 251 -32.42 9.96 2.21
N GLY A 252 -32.02 10.41 1.02
CA GLY A 252 -32.90 10.82 -0.08
C GLY A 252 -33.73 12.08 0.18
N GLY A 253 -33.59 12.71 1.35
CA GLY A 253 -34.34 13.90 1.75
C GLY A 253 -33.58 15.20 1.53
N THR A 254 -34.31 16.27 1.28
CA THR A 254 -33.78 17.64 1.28
C THR A 254 -34.25 18.37 2.52
N THR A 255 -33.31 18.78 3.38
CA THR A 255 -33.56 19.60 4.57
C THR A 255 -33.46 21.08 4.19
N LYS A 256 -34.28 21.95 4.79
CA LYS A 256 -34.30 23.40 4.53
C LYS A 256 -33.88 24.18 5.77
#